data_AF-A0A1G9U5G4-F1
#
_entry.id   AF-A0A1G9U5G4-F1
#
_cell.length_a   1.000
_cell.length_b   1.000
_cell.length_c   1.000
_cell.angle_alpha   90.00
_cell.angle_beta   90.00
_cell.angle_gamma   90.00
#
_symmetry.space_group_name_H-M   'P 1'
#
loop_
_entity.id
_entity.type
_entity.pdbx_description
1 polymer ?
#
loop_
_entity_poly.entity_id
_entity_poly.type
_entity_poly.pdbx_seq_one_letter_code
_entity_poly.pdbx_strand_id
1 'polypeptide(L)'
;MFSKGLVKWDNIPSRLISLIYGEYFTDALRNTITIVLPFALLFFYHQPKMAIGVGVGALLISLTDAPGNRANKFKSAIISILSFFVTALIVSSSLGNHWLTAASIFLLSFVFSMFAIFGSRMALTGTMAIILGIFTLGLHPVHPLLFSWYVFLGGCWYYLISLIQIAIWPYRSLHQAIFECITTTSLFLRSKANCYNPEAPLDECYSETIALHIKVSEKQELVRNLLLSDKTAMKPANERGQQLLRSAISVIDLYEQVTAIHYDYADVRKALDKTGAL
;
A
#
# COMPACT_ATOMS: atom_id res chain seq x y z
N MET A 1 -3.99 8.03 -18.38
CA MET A 1 -3.37 8.94 -19.36
C MET A 1 -2.74 10.08 -18.59
N PHE A 2 -1.44 9.99 -18.31
CA PHE A 2 -0.72 10.97 -17.49
C PHE A 2 -0.47 12.25 -18.30
N SER A 3 -0.97 13.39 -17.81
CA SER A 3 -0.77 14.71 -18.41
C SER A 3 0.72 15.02 -18.59
N LYS A 4 1.12 15.17 -19.85
CA LYS A 4 2.45 15.60 -20.28
C LYS A 4 2.58 17.10 -20.01
N GLY A 5 3.12 17.49 -18.86
CA GLY A 5 3.39 18.90 -18.58
C GLY A 5 4.01 19.27 -17.23
N LEU A 6 4.05 18.34 -16.25
CA LEU A 6 4.45 18.69 -14.88
C LEU A 6 5.92 18.47 -14.52
N VAL A 7 6.76 17.98 -15.44
CA VAL A 7 8.19 17.80 -15.17
C VAL A 7 8.97 18.99 -15.72
N LYS A 8 8.95 20.11 -14.98
CA LYS A 8 10.02 21.11 -15.09
C LYS A 8 11.32 20.46 -14.60
N TRP A 9 12.35 20.46 -15.45
CA TRP A 9 13.64 19.78 -15.27
C TRP A 9 14.66 20.60 -14.48
N ASP A 10 14.25 21.75 -13.95
CA ASP A 10 15.12 22.58 -13.12
C ASP A 10 15.17 21.98 -11.70
N ASN A 11 16.36 21.51 -11.30
CA ASN A 11 16.70 20.91 -9.99
C ASN A 11 16.62 19.38 -9.86
N ILE A 12 17.27 18.65 -10.78
CA ILE A 12 17.51 17.19 -10.69
C ILE A 12 18.21 16.75 -9.39
N PRO A 13 19.29 17.40 -8.90
CA PRO A 13 20.02 16.89 -7.73
C PRO A 13 19.21 16.99 -6.43
N SER A 14 18.44 18.06 -6.22
CA SER A 14 17.59 18.19 -5.01
C SER A 14 16.39 17.25 -5.05
N ARG A 15 15.86 16.95 -6.24
CA ARG A 15 14.83 15.92 -6.44
C ARG A 15 15.36 14.50 -6.20
N LEU A 16 16.58 14.20 -6.63
CA LEU A 16 17.22 12.91 -6.33
C LEU A 16 17.48 12.74 -4.84
N ILE A 17 17.96 13.79 -4.17
CA ILE A 17 18.17 13.77 -2.71
C ILE A 17 16.83 13.56 -2.00
N SER A 18 15.79 14.33 -2.33
CA SER A 18 14.45 14.14 -1.72
C SER A 18 13.81 12.78 -2.07
N LEU A 19 14.18 12.16 -3.18
CA LEU A 19 13.75 10.81 -3.54
C LEU A 19 14.51 9.72 -2.76
N ILE A 20 15.84 9.85 -2.62
CA ILE A 20 16.69 8.93 -1.85
C ILE A 20 16.35 9.01 -0.36
N TYR A 21 16.12 10.21 0.16
CA TYR A 21 15.62 10.42 1.53
C TYR A 21 14.10 10.28 1.64
N GLY A 22 13.43 9.96 0.54
CA GLY A 22 12.00 9.72 0.50
C GLY A 22 11.63 8.48 1.30
N GLU A 23 10.50 8.56 1.99
CA GLU A 23 10.08 7.51 2.92
C GLU A 23 9.80 6.17 2.20
N TYR A 24 9.29 6.22 0.95
CA TYR A 24 9.10 5.06 0.09
C TYR A 24 10.41 4.39 -0.33
N PHE A 25 11.47 5.16 -0.59
CA PHE A 25 12.76 4.59 -0.98
C PHE A 25 13.37 3.83 0.19
N THR A 26 13.31 4.41 1.38
CA THR A 26 13.77 3.75 2.61
C THR A 26 13.00 2.45 2.87
N ASP A 27 11.69 2.44 2.65
CA ASP A 27 10.85 1.24 2.79
C ASP A 27 11.16 0.18 1.73
N ALA A 28 11.33 0.59 0.48
CA ALA A 28 11.68 -0.30 -0.63
C ALA A 28 13.07 -0.93 -0.42
N LEU A 29 14.04 -0.13 -0.01
CA LEU A 29 15.40 -0.59 0.29
C LEU A 29 15.38 -1.59 1.45
N ARG A 30 14.67 -1.29 2.54
CA ARG A 30 14.49 -2.22 3.66
C ARG A 30 13.87 -3.53 3.21
N ASN A 31 12.76 -3.47 2.46
CA ASN A 31 12.07 -4.67 1.98
C ASN A 31 13.00 -5.52 1.12
N THR A 32 13.73 -4.88 0.20
CA THR A 32 14.70 -5.55 -0.66
C THR A 32 15.78 -6.25 0.16
N ILE A 33 16.40 -5.56 1.12
CA ILE A 33 17.42 -6.14 1.99
C ILE A 33 16.83 -7.30 2.81
N THR A 34 15.62 -7.13 3.34
CA THR A 34 14.94 -8.14 4.16
C THR A 34 14.67 -9.43 3.39
N ILE A 35 14.34 -9.32 2.09
CA ILE A 35 14.07 -10.45 1.20
C ILE A 35 15.38 -11.09 0.70
N VAL A 36 16.34 -10.27 0.26
CA VAL A 36 17.59 -10.74 -0.35
C VAL A 36 18.53 -11.36 0.68
N LEU A 37 18.59 -10.85 1.91
CA LEU A 37 19.50 -11.32 2.95
C LEU A 37 19.35 -12.82 3.26
N PRO A 38 18.17 -13.36 3.61
CA PRO A 38 18.03 -14.80 3.88
C PRO A 38 18.24 -15.64 2.62
N PHE A 39 17.81 -15.15 1.45
CA PHE A 39 18.03 -15.84 0.17
C PHE A 39 19.52 -15.99 -0.13
N ALA A 40 20.29 -14.90 -0.04
CA ALA A 40 21.72 -14.88 -0.31
C ALA A 40 22.48 -15.75 0.69
N LEU A 41 22.20 -15.62 1.99
CA LEU A 41 22.85 -16.44 3.02
C LEU A 41 22.64 -17.94 2.76
N LEU A 42 21.41 -18.37 2.54
CA LEU A 42 21.10 -19.79 2.28
C LEU A 42 21.72 -20.30 0.97
N PHE A 43 21.83 -19.43 -0.03
CA PHE A 43 22.52 -19.75 -1.28
C PHE A 43 24.03 -19.95 -1.05
N PHE A 44 24.68 -19.08 -0.27
CA PHE A 44 26.10 -19.23 0.09
C PHE A 44 26.37 -20.47 0.94
N TYR A 45 25.42 -20.89 1.79
CA TYR A 45 25.50 -22.15 2.55
C TYR A 45 25.16 -23.41 1.71
N HIS A 46 25.14 -23.32 0.38
CA HIS A 46 24.85 -24.43 -0.54
C HIS A 46 23.48 -25.09 -0.34
N GLN A 47 22.46 -24.33 0.10
CA GLN A 47 21.07 -24.81 0.26
C GLN A 47 20.11 -24.10 -0.72
N PRO A 48 20.24 -24.29 -2.05
CA PRO A 48 19.49 -23.53 -3.04
C PRO A 48 17.98 -23.80 -3.00
N LYS A 49 17.56 -25.02 -2.69
CA LYS A 49 16.13 -25.37 -2.56
C LYS A 49 15.47 -24.61 -1.42
N MET A 50 16.17 -24.50 -0.30
CA MET A 50 15.70 -23.74 0.86
C MET A 50 15.72 -22.24 0.56
N ALA A 51 16.78 -21.73 -0.07
CA ALA A 51 16.90 -20.33 -0.48
C ALA A 51 15.70 -19.90 -1.34
N ILE A 52 15.35 -20.68 -2.36
CA ILE A 52 14.21 -20.38 -3.25
C ILE A 52 12.90 -20.36 -2.47
N GLY A 53 12.61 -21.37 -1.63
CA GLY A 53 11.36 -21.41 -0.86
C GLY A 53 11.23 -20.25 0.12
N VAL A 54 12.30 -19.94 0.86
CA VAL A 54 12.35 -18.81 1.80
C VAL A 54 12.25 -17.48 1.06
N GLY A 55 12.95 -17.33 -0.06
CA GLY A 55 12.95 -16.11 -0.87
C GLY A 55 11.58 -15.81 -1.47
N VAL A 56 10.92 -16.82 -2.06
CA VAL A 56 9.56 -16.66 -2.61
C VAL A 56 8.55 -16.34 -1.51
N GLY A 57 8.65 -17.03 -0.36
CA GLY A 57 7.81 -16.74 0.80
C GLY A 57 7.97 -15.31 1.30
N ALA A 58 9.22 -14.86 1.52
CA ALA A 58 9.52 -13.50 1.97
C ALA A 58 9.09 -12.43 0.96
N LEU A 59 9.32 -12.68 -0.34
CA LEU A 59 8.94 -11.78 -1.42
C LEU A 59 7.42 -11.57 -1.45
N LEU A 60 6.65 -12.65 -1.53
CA LEU A 60 5.19 -12.54 -1.65
C LEU A 60 4.56 -11.99 -0.37
N ILE A 61 5.10 -12.31 0.80
CA ILE A 61 4.63 -11.74 2.06
C ILE A 61 4.92 -10.24 2.15
N SER A 62 6.06 -9.78 1.63
CA SER A 62 6.35 -8.35 1.59
C SER A 62 5.30 -7.53 0.84
N LEU A 63 4.70 -8.13 -0.18
CA LEU A 63 3.62 -7.53 -0.98
C LEU A 63 2.27 -7.52 -0.25
N THR A 64 2.14 -8.25 0.85
CA THR A 64 0.95 -8.24 1.72
C THR A 64 1.07 -7.30 2.93
N ASP A 65 2.25 -6.70 3.16
CA ASP A 65 2.49 -5.83 4.31
C ASP A 65 1.93 -4.41 4.06
N ALA A 66 0.64 -4.24 4.32
CA ALA A 66 -0.03 -2.95 4.24
C ALA A 66 0.33 -2.04 5.45
N PRO A 67 0.37 -0.70 5.26
CA PRO A 67 0.58 0.24 6.36
C PRO A 67 -0.54 0.11 7.40
N GLY A 68 -0.19 0.07 8.68
CA GLY A 68 -1.13 -0.23 9.76
C GLY A 68 -0.49 -0.13 11.13
N ASN A 69 -1.30 -0.18 12.19
CA ASN A 69 -0.80 -0.25 13.57
C ASN A 69 -0.25 -1.65 13.91
N ARG A 70 0.42 -1.78 15.05
CA ARG A 70 1.04 -3.05 15.48
C ARG A 70 0.06 -4.21 15.57
N ALA A 71 -1.13 -3.98 16.12
CA ALA A 71 -2.14 -5.03 16.28
C ALA A 71 -2.66 -5.53 14.93
N ASN A 72 -2.95 -4.62 14.00
CA ASN A 72 -3.44 -4.99 12.68
C ASN A 72 -2.34 -5.65 11.84
N LYS A 73 -1.09 -5.18 11.94
CA LYS A 73 0.06 -5.85 11.30
C LYS A 73 0.23 -7.28 11.81
N PHE A 74 0.12 -7.49 13.12
CA PHE A 74 0.24 -8.82 13.70
C PHE A 74 -0.89 -9.77 13.24
N LYS A 75 -2.13 -9.29 13.21
CA LYS A 75 -3.27 -10.06 12.66
C LYS A 75 -3.07 -10.40 11.19
N SER A 76 -2.65 -9.40 10.39
CA SER A 76 -2.34 -9.58 8.98
C SER A 76 -1.25 -10.62 8.77
N ALA A 77 -0.20 -10.59 9.60
CA ALA A 77 0.91 -11.53 9.55
C ALA A 77 0.47 -12.98 9.77
N ILE A 78 -0.34 -13.23 10.80
CA ILE A 78 -0.82 -14.59 11.10
C ILE A 78 -1.64 -15.12 9.92
N ILE A 79 -2.57 -14.30 9.42
CA ILE A 79 -3.47 -14.70 8.33
C ILE A 79 -2.68 -14.96 7.05
N SER A 80 -1.76 -14.08 6.67
CA SER A 80 -0.96 -14.23 5.45
C SER A 80 -0.01 -15.42 5.52
N ILE A 81 0.75 -15.58 6.61
CA ILE A 81 1.65 -16.72 6.80
C ILE A 81 0.87 -18.04 6.76
N LEU A 82 -0.28 -18.13 7.45
CA LEU A 82 -1.09 -19.34 7.47
C LEU A 82 -1.67 -19.64 6.08
N SER A 83 -2.23 -18.64 5.40
CA SER A 83 -2.78 -18.80 4.05
C SER A 83 -1.72 -19.26 3.06
N PHE A 84 -0.49 -18.74 3.17
CA PHE A 84 0.61 -19.10 2.27
C PHE A 84 1.12 -20.51 2.54
N PHE A 85 1.27 -20.88 3.82
CA PHE A 85 1.64 -22.24 4.20
C PHE A 85 0.62 -23.26 3.67
N VAL A 86 -0.68 -23.01 3.88
CA VAL A 86 -1.77 -23.87 3.40
C VAL A 86 -1.78 -23.95 1.88
N THR A 87 -1.61 -22.83 1.18
CA THR A 87 -1.54 -22.79 -0.29
C THR A 87 -0.38 -23.62 -0.81
N ALA A 88 0.83 -23.37 -0.30
CA ALA A 88 2.03 -24.09 -0.70
C ALA A 88 1.86 -25.60 -0.46
N LEU A 89 1.28 -25.99 0.68
CA LEU A 89 1.08 -27.38 1.05
C LEU A 89 0.07 -28.07 0.13
N ILE A 90 -1.08 -27.45 -0.11
CA ILE A 90 -2.15 -28.01 -0.95
C ILE A 90 -1.68 -28.14 -2.40
N VAL A 91 -1.15 -27.05 -2.98
CA VAL A 91 -0.73 -27.04 -4.38
C VAL A 91 0.44 -28.00 -4.58
N SER A 92 1.46 -27.93 -3.71
CA SER A 92 2.63 -28.81 -3.85
C SER A 92 2.29 -30.29 -3.66
N SER A 93 1.36 -30.64 -2.77
CA SER A 93 0.94 -32.04 -2.59
C SER A 93 0.09 -32.55 -3.76
N SER A 94 -0.58 -31.64 -4.47
CA SER A 94 -1.44 -31.99 -5.61
C SER A 94 -0.66 -32.25 -6.91
N LEU A 95 0.62 -31.84 -6.99
CA LEU A 95 1.43 -31.89 -8.22
C LEU A 95 1.57 -33.28 -8.85
N GLY A 96 1.35 -34.36 -8.08
CA GLY A 96 1.38 -35.72 -8.62
C GLY A 96 0.25 -36.03 -9.61
N ASN A 97 -0.84 -35.27 -9.60
CA ASN A 97 -1.98 -35.46 -10.52
C ASN A 97 -2.45 -34.11 -11.07
N HIS A 98 -2.39 -33.95 -12.39
CA HIS A 98 -2.79 -32.72 -13.10
C HIS A 98 -4.25 -32.31 -12.80
N TRP A 99 -5.17 -33.27 -12.71
CA TRP A 99 -6.57 -33.00 -12.40
C TRP A 99 -6.75 -32.51 -10.96
N LEU A 100 -6.02 -33.10 -10.01
CA LEU A 100 -6.04 -32.69 -8.61
C LEU A 100 -5.44 -31.29 -8.44
N THR A 101 -4.36 -30.99 -9.17
CA THR A 101 -3.73 -29.66 -9.18
C THR A 101 -4.67 -28.60 -9.75
N ALA A 102 -5.36 -28.89 -10.85
CA ALA A 102 -6.35 -27.99 -11.44
C ALA A 102 -7.52 -27.73 -10.47
N ALA A 103 -8.05 -28.78 -9.84
CA ALA A 103 -9.12 -28.67 -8.87
C ALA A 103 -8.70 -27.87 -7.62
N SER A 104 -7.48 -28.10 -7.11
CA SER A 104 -6.99 -27.39 -5.93
C SER A 104 -6.75 -25.90 -6.20
N ILE A 105 -6.17 -25.54 -7.35
CA ILE A 105 -6.00 -24.13 -7.75
C ILE A 105 -7.35 -23.46 -7.96
N PHE A 106 -8.31 -24.13 -8.60
CA PHE A 106 -9.66 -23.59 -8.78
C PHE A 106 -10.33 -23.28 -7.44
N LEU A 107 -10.30 -24.24 -6.51
CA LEU A 107 -10.90 -24.09 -5.18
C LEU A 107 -10.19 -23.01 -4.36
N LEU A 108 -8.85 -23.00 -4.34
CA LEU A 108 -8.07 -21.96 -3.64
C LEU A 108 -8.33 -20.58 -4.23
N SER A 109 -8.41 -20.45 -5.56
CA SER A 109 -8.72 -19.20 -6.23
C SER A 109 -10.10 -18.66 -5.81
N PHE A 110 -11.11 -19.53 -5.77
CA PHE A 110 -12.44 -19.17 -5.29
C PHE A 110 -12.43 -18.69 -3.83
N VAL A 111 -11.82 -19.48 -2.93
CA VAL A 111 -11.74 -19.16 -1.49
C VAL A 111 -10.98 -17.86 -1.25
N PHE A 112 -9.83 -17.66 -1.89
CA PHE A 112 -9.03 -16.46 -1.71
C PHE A 112 -9.62 -15.23 -2.40
N SER A 113 -10.39 -15.38 -3.48
CA SER A 113 -11.14 -14.27 -4.07
C SER A 113 -12.21 -13.74 -3.11
N MET A 114 -12.85 -14.63 -2.32
CA MET A 114 -13.81 -14.24 -1.29
C MET A 114 -13.18 -13.44 -0.13
N PHE A 115 -11.85 -13.42 0.03
CA PHE A 115 -11.20 -12.60 1.06
C PHE A 115 -11.44 -11.10 0.85
N ALA A 116 -11.80 -10.67 -0.37
CA ALA A 116 -12.15 -9.30 -0.66
C ALA A 116 -13.32 -8.76 0.18
N ILE A 117 -14.22 -9.65 0.63
CA ILE A 117 -15.38 -9.30 1.49
C ILE A 117 -14.92 -8.73 2.83
N PHE A 118 -13.76 -9.17 3.35
CA PHE A 118 -13.20 -8.70 4.63
C PHE A 118 -12.37 -7.41 4.50
N GLY A 119 -12.36 -6.80 3.33
CA GLY A 119 -11.67 -5.54 3.05
C GLY A 119 -10.40 -5.70 2.23
N SER A 120 -9.83 -4.56 1.83
CA SER A 120 -8.72 -4.46 0.86
C SER A 120 -7.46 -5.21 1.29
N ARG A 121 -7.13 -5.21 2.59
CA ARG A 121 -5.95 -5.91 3.12
C ARG A 121 -6.07 -7.43 2.96
N MET A 122 -7.25 -7.98 3.27
CA MET A 122 -7.51 -9.41 3.12
C MET A 122 -7.56 -9.82 1.65
N ALA A 123 -8.14 -8.96 0.80
CA ALA A 123 -8.11 -9.14 -0.65
C ALA A 123 -6.68 -9.30 -1.19
N LEU A 124 -5.77 -8.42 -0.75
CA LEU A 124 -4.36 -8.43 -1.15
C LEU A 124 -3.66 -9.73 -0.74
N THR A 125 -3.90 -10.20 0.50
CA THR A 125 -3.39 -11.49 0.97
C THR A 125 -3.91 -12.64 0.11
N GLY A 126 -5.21 -12.64 -0.25
CA GLY A 126 -5.79 -13.64 -1.14
C GLY A 126 -5.13 -13.66 -2.51
N THR A 127 -4.96 -12.51 -3.15
CA THR A 127 -4.28 -12.39 -4.45
C THR A 127 -2.84 -12.92 -4.40
N MET A 128 -2.08 -12.57 -3.36
CA MET A 128 -0.69 -13.03 -3.22
C MET A 128 -0.61 -14.54 -2.90
N ALA A 129 -1.59 -15.10 -2.18
CA ALA A 129 -1.70 -16.53 -1.97
C ALA A 129 -1.97 -17.29 -3.28
N ILE A 130 -2.84 -16.76 -4.15
CA ILE A 130 -3.06 -17.35 -5.49
C ILE A 130 -1.76 -17.29 -6.32
N ILE A 131 -1.06 -16.16 -6.31
CA ILE A 131 0.24 -16.01 -6.99
C ILE A 131 1.27 -17.02 -6.45
N LEU A 132 1.33 -17.24 -5.13
CA LEU A 132 2.16 -18.28 -4.54
C LEU A 132 1.84 -19.67 -5.09
N GLY A 133 0.55 -19.98 -5.28
CA GLY A 133 0.11 -21.22 -5.92
C GLY A 133 0.70 -21.38 -7.33
N ILE A 134 0.69 -20.31 -8.13
CA ILE A 134 1.29 -20.28 -9.47
C ILE A 134 2.81 -20.49 -9.41
N PHE A 135 3.51 -19.82 -8.48
CA PHE A 135 4.95 -20.05 -8.26
C PHE A 135 5.25 -21.50 -7.87
N THR A 136 4.41 -22.09 -7.02
CA THR A 136 4.55 -23.49 -6.58
C THR A 136 4.41 -24.45 -7.77
N LEU A 137 3.50 -24.16 -8.70
CA LEU A 137 3.36 -24.89 -9.96
C LEU A 137 4.60 -24.74 -10.84
N GLY A 138 5.16 -23.54 -10.98
CA GLY A 138 6.39 -23.34 -11.77
C GLY A 138 7.62 -24.06 -11.19
N LEU A 139 7.73 -24.12 -9.85
CA LEU A 139 8.91 -24.64 -9.16
C LEU A 139 8.95 -26.17 -9.04
N HIS A 140 7.82 -26.87 -9.17
CA HIS A 140 7.70 -28.33 -8.98
C HIS A 140 8.53 -28.88 -7.78
N PRO A 141 8.28 -28.41 -6.55
CA PRO A 141 8.99 -28.89 -5.36
C PRO A 141 8.84 -30.40 -5.15
N VAL A 142 9.96 -31.09 -4.94
CA VAL A 142 10.02 -32.56 -4.73
C VAL A 142 9.39 -32.99 -3.40
N HIS A 143 9.54 -32.17 -2.35
CA HIS A 143 9.03 -32.47 -1.01
C HIS A 143 8.03 -31.38 -0.56
N PRO A 144 6.71 -31.64 -0.64
CA PRO A 144 5.69 -30.62 -0.39
C PRO A 144 5.73 -30.00 1.01
N LEU A 145 5.92 -30.84 2.03
CA LEU A 145 5.96 -30.38 3.41
C LEU A 145 7.18 -29.48 3.68
N LEU A 146 8.36 -29.87 3.17
CA LEU A 146 9.59 -29.10 3.33
C LEU A 146 9.51 -27.76 2.61
N PHE A 147 9.00 -27.74 1.37
CA PHE A 147 8.84 -26.49 0.63
C PHE A 147 7.87 -25.53 1.33
N SER A 148 6.74 -26.04 1.81
CA SER A 148 5.76 -25.24 2.57
C SER A 148 6.37 -24.66 3.85
N TRP A 149 7.23 -25.44 4.53
CA TRP A 149 7.97 -24.97 5.70
C TRP A 149 8.97 -23.85 5.36
N TYR A 150 9.65 -23.93 4.22
CA TYR A 150 10.54 -22.86 3.75
C TYR A 150 9.78 -21.56 3.47
N VAL A 151 8.62 -21.65 2.82
CA VAL A 151 7.73 -20.49 2.58
C VAL A 151 7.28 -19.88 3.91
N PHE A 152 6.88 -20.72 4.88
CA PHE A 152 6.51 -20.29 6.22
C PHE A 152 7.65 -19.56 6.92
N LEU A 153 8.87 -20.11 6.90
CA LEU A 153 10.06 -19.49 7.50
C LEU A 153 10.40 -18.13 6.86
N GLY A 154 10.32 -18.03 5.53
CA GLY A 154 10.51 -16.75 4.82
C GLY A 154 9.48 -15.70 5.22
N GLY A 155 8.24 -16.13 5.39
CA GLY A 155 7.16 -15.29 5.90
C GLY A 155 7.37 -14.79 7.32
N CYS A 156 7.69 -15.71 8.23
CA CYS A 156 8.01 -15.38 9.62
C CYS A 156 9.19 -14.42 9.70
N TRP A 157 10.24 -14.65 8.91
CA TRP A 157 11.41 -13.77 8.85
C TRP A 157 11.05 -12.34 8.46
N TYR A 158 10.30 -12.17 7.36
CA TYR A 158 9.91 -10.85 6.89
C TYR A 158 9.04 -10.12 7.94
N TYR A 159 8.01 -10.80 8.47
CA TYR A 159 7.13 -10.17 9.46
C TYR A 159 7.82 -9.91 10.80
N LEU A 160 8.79 -10.71 11.20
CA LEU A 160 9.59 -10.44 12.40
C LEU A 160 10.29 -9.09 12.26
N ILE A 161 10.92 -8.83 11.12
CA ILE A 161 11.57 -7.53 10.85
C ILE A 161 10.54 -6.40 10.74
N SER A 162 9.42 -6.62 10.06
CA SER A 162 8.33 -5.64 9.95
C SER A 162 7.72 -5.27 11.31
N LEU A 163 7.58 -6.25 12.22
CA LEU A 163 7.05 -6.05 13.57
C LEU A 163 8.06 -5.38 14.52
N ILE A 164 9.35 -5.67 14.38
CA ILE A 164 10.41 -4.94 15.11
C ILE A 164 10.39 -3.48 14.69
N GLN A 165 10.26 -3.21 13.40
CA GLN A 165 10.24 -1.85 12.89
C GLN A 165 9.06 -1.03 13.45
N ILE A 166 7.85 -1.59 13.45
CA ILE A 166 6.70 -0.87 14.00
C ILE A 166 6.78 -0.71 15.53
N ALA A 167 7.52 -1.59 16.21
CA ALA A 167 7.80 -1.41 17.63
C ALA A 167 8.75 -0.22 17.89
N ILE A 168 9.73 0.01 17.00
CA ILE A 168 10.67 1.14 17.10
C ILE A 168 9.99 2.46 16.68
N TRP A 169 9.21 2.44 15.60
CA TRP A 169 8.53 3.62 15.04
C TRP A 169 7.02 3.40 14.87
N PRO A 170 6.24 3.47 15.96
CA PRO A 170 4.81 3.12 15.95
C PRO A 170 3.94 4.05 15.10
N TYR A 171 4.25 5.35 15.05
CA TYR A 171 3.44 6.36 14.36
C TYR A 171 3.85 6.59 12.90
N ARG A 172 4.78 5.79 12.37
CA ARG A 172 5.36 6.03 11.04
C ARG A 172 4.31 5.98 9.94
N SER A 173 3.50 4.91 9.91
CA SER A 173 2.43 4.77 8.92
C SER A 173 1.40 5.90 8.98
N LEU A 174 1.13 6.45 10.19
CA LEU A 174 0.20 7.55 10.37
C LEU A 174 0.79 8.89 9.87
N HIS A 175 2.07 9.17 10.13
CA HIS A 175 2.74 10.34 9.59
C HIS A 175 2.71 10.33 8.07
N GLN A 176 3.08 9.20 7.46
CA GLN A 176 3.08 9.05 6.01
C GLN A 176 1.67 9.23 5.41
N ALA A 177 0.65 8.64 6.04
CA ALA A 177 -0.73 8.80 5.62
C ALA A 177 -1.19 10.27 5.63
N ILE A 178 -0.87 11.00 6.71
CA ILE A 178 -1.20 12.43 6.82
C ILE A 178 -0.43 13.24 5.78
N PHE A 179 0.86 12.96 5.57
CA PHE A 179 1.66 13.63 4.55
C PHE A 179 1.10 13.43 3.13
N GLU A 180 0.72 12.20 2.79
CA GLU A 180 0.05 11.89 1.52
C GLU A 180 -1.30 12.59 1.39
N CYS A 181 -2.07 12.66 2.49
CA CYS A 181 -3.34 13.37 2.53
C CYS A 181 -3.16 14.87 2.28
N ILE A 182 -2.21 15.51 2.95
CA ILE A 182 -1.86 16.93 2.75
C ILE A 182 -1.44 17.16 1.30
N THR A 183 -0.53 16.35 0.79
CA THR A 183 0.00 16.48 -0.58
C THR A 183 -1.11 16.33 -1.61
N THR A 184 -1.96 15.31 -1.47
CA THR A 184 -3.08 15.07 -2.39
C THR A 184 -4.12 16.19 -2.30
N THR A 185 -4.40 16.69 -1.10
CA THR A 185 -5.29 17.86 -0.89
C THR A 185 -4.73 19.12 -1.55
N SER A 186 -3.41 19.34 -1.48
CA SER A 186 -2.78 20.48 -2.17
C SER A 186 -2.90 20.38 -3.69
N LEU A 187 -2.78 19.17 -4.27
CA LEU A 187 -2.98 18.95 -5.69
C LEU A 187 -4.44 19.20 -6.09
N PHE A 188 -5.38 18.73 -5.26
CA PHE A 188 -6.80 19.01 -5.43
C PHE A 188 -7.08 20.52 -5.43
N LEU A 189 -6.53 21.26 -4.47
CA LEU A 189 -6.68 22.72 -4.39
C LEU A 189 -6.12 23.43 -5.62
N ARG A 190 -4.97 22.99 -6.12
CA ARG A 190 -4.36 23.53 -7.36
C ARG A 190 -5.22 23.25 -8.59
N SER A 191 -5.74 22.04 -8.73
CA SER A 191 -6.65 21.70 -9.82
C SER A 191 -7.94 22.53 -9.75
N LYS A 192 -8.51 22.69 -8.54
CA LYS A 192 -9.66 23.57 -8.30
C LYS A 192 -9.37 25.05 -8.61
N ALA A 193 -8.14 25.52 -8.35
CA ALA A 193 -7.70 26.86 -8.72
C ALA A 193 -7.55 27.02 -10.24
N ASN A 194 -7.06 25.99 -10.95
CA ASN A 194 -6.98 26.00 -12.42
C ASN A 194 -8.35 26.12 -13.08
N CYS A 195 -9.44 25.67 -12.41
CA CYS A 195 -10.80 25.90 -12.90
C CYS A 195 -11.16 27.39 -13.02
N TYR A 196 -10.43 28.33 -12.41
CA TYR A 196 -10.63 29.76 -12.62
C TYR A 196 -9.87 30.32 -13.83
N ASN A 197 -8.85 29.62 -14.35
CA ASN A 197 -8.04 30.11 -15.47
C ASN A 197 -8.85 30.10 -16.79
N PRO A 198 -9.09 31.25 -17.44
CA PRO A 198 -9.85 31.32 -18.70
C PRO A 198 -9.27 30.48 -19.84
N GLU A 199 -7.95 30.32 -19.89
CA GLU A 199 -7.25 29.60 -20.96
C GLU A 199 -7.38 28.08 -20.83
N ALA A 200 -7.73 27.57 -19.64
CA ALA A 200 -7.82 26.14 -19.39
C ALA A 200 -9.23 25.61 -19.76
N PRO A 201 -9.32 24.50 -20.52
CA PRO A 201 -10.60 23.88 -20.87
C PRO A 201 -11.31 23.35 -19.61
N LEU A 202 -12.54 23.83 -19.38
CA LEU A 202 -13.32 23.51 -18.18
C LEU A 202 -13.56 22.01 -17.99
N ASP A 203 -13.87 21.28 -19.07
CA ASP A 203 -14.15 19.84 -19.01
C ASP A 203 -12.95 19.03 -18.49
N GLU A 204 -11.74 19.41 -18.89
CA GLU A 204 -10.51 18.77 -18.39
C GLU A 204 -10.29 19.09 -16.91
N CYS A 205 -10.51 20.35 -16.51
CA CYS A 205 -10.40 20.76 -15.11
C CYS A 205 -11.40 20.02 -14.22
N TYR A 206 -12.64 19.85 -14.67
CA TYR A 206 -13.67 19.08 -13.94
C TYR A 206 -13.28 17.61 -13.79
N SER A 207 -12.86 16.98 -14.89
CA SER A 207 -12.43 15.59 -14.88
C SER A 207 -11.26 15.36 -13.92
N GLU A 208 -10.24 16.23 -13.96
CA GLU A 208 -9.10 16.17 -13.05
C GLU A 208 -9.51 16.39 -11.59
N THR A 209 -10.35 17.39 -11.33
CA THR A 209 -10.85 17.71 -9.99
C THR A 209 -11.62 16.53 -9.39
N ILE A 210 -12.49 15.87 -10.17
CA ILE A 210 -13.24 14.69 -9.73
C ILE A 210 -12.28 13.53 -9.42
N ALA A 211 -11.29 13.27 -10.28
CA ALA A 211 -10.31 12.22 -10.04
C ALA A 211 -9.48 12.48 -8.76
N LEU A 212 -9.12 13.74 -8.51
CA LEU A 212 -8.42 14.15 -7.29
C LEU A 212 -9.30 14.09 -6.06
N HIS A 213 -10.59 14.43 -6.16
CA HIS A 213 -11.58 14.30 -5.08
C HIS A 213 -11.66 12.87 -4.55
N ILE A 214 -11.76 11.89 -5.46
CA ILE A 214 -11.76 10.46 -5.10
C ILE A 214 -10.47 10.09 -4.35
N LYS A 215 -9.31 10.51 -4.87
CA LYS A 215 -8.02 10.25 -4.23
C LYS A 215 -7.90 10.88 -2.84
N VAL A 216 -8.37 12.12 -2.66
CA VAL A 216 -8.37 12.77 -1.33
C VAL A 216 -9.24 11.98 -0.37
N SER A 217 -10.43 11.57 -0.79
CA SER A 217 -11.34 10.75 0.02
C SER A 217 -10.68 9.42 0.44
N GLU A 218 -10.01 8.72 -0.47
CA GLU A 218 -9.25 7.50 -0.15
C GLU A 218 -8.14 7.74 0.89
N LYS A 219 -7.40 8.85 0.77
CA LYS A 219 -6.33 9.20 1.74
C LYS A 219 -6.91 9.58 3.11
N GLN A 220 -8.01 10.33 3.15
CA GLN A 220 -8.69 10.67 4.40
C GLN A 220 -9.23 9.42 5.10
N GLU A 221 -9.82 8.49 4.34
CA GLU A 221 -10.30 7.22 4.88
C GLU A 221 -9.15 6.36 5.44
N LEU A 222 -7.98 6.36 4.78
CA LEU A 222 -6.79 5.70 5.28
C LEU A 222 -6.30 6.33 6.60
N VAL A 223 -6.22 7.66 6.67
CA VAL A 223 -5.85 8.40 7.89
C VAL A 223 -6.82 8.09 9.03
N ARG A 224 -8.13 8.13 8.77
CA ARG A 224 -9.19 7.80 9.73
C ARG A 224 -9.05 6.37 10.25
N ASN A 225 -8.85 5.41 9.35
CA ASN A 225 -8.66 4.01 9.72
C ASN A 225 -7.43 3.79 10.60
N LEU A 226 -6.31 4.45 10.31
CA LEU A 226 -5.09 4.36 11.13
C LEU A 226 -5.29 4.97 12.52
N LEU A 227 -5.91 6.15 12.59
CA LEU A 227 -6.22 6.82 13.85
C LEU A 227 -7.17 5.99 14.72
N LEU A 228 -8.31 5.56 14.18
CA LEU A 228 -9.33 4.80 14.93
C LEU A 228 -8.84 3.41 15.35
N SER A 229 -7.96 2.80 14.55
CA SER A 229 -7.38 1.50 14.90
C SER A 229 -6.42 1.59 16.09
N ASP A 230 -5.74 2.71 16.29
CA ASP A 230 -4.73 2.89 17.33
C ASP A 230 -5.31 3.55 18.60
N LYS A 231 -5.91 2.72 19.46
CA LYS A 231 -6.46 3.15 20.75
C LYS A 231 -5.42 3.83 21.65
N THR A 232 -4.14 3.48 21.51
CA THR A 232 -3.04 4.06 22.28
C THR A 232 -2.68 5.45 21.79
N ALA A 233 -2.68 5.69 20.47
CA ALA A 233 -2.51 7.00 19.88
C ALA A 233 -3.63 7.97 20.31
N MET A 234 -4.87 7.46 20.42
CA MET A 234 -6.04 8.27 20.73
C MET A 234 -6.20 8.64 22.21
N LYS A 235 -5.33 8.13 23.11
CA LYS A 235 -5.41 8.49 24.54
C LYS A 235 -5.09 9.98 24.74
N PRO A 236 -5.85 10.72 25.58
CA PRO A 236 -5.60 12.14 25.82
C PRO A 236 -4.21 12.44 26.38
N ALA A 237 -3.66 11.51 27.18
CA ALA A 237 -2.32 11.63 27.77
C ALA A 237 -1.18 11.48 26.76
N ASN A 238 -1.45 11.07 25.52
CA ASN A 238 -0.43 10.83 24.51
C ASN A 238 -0.27 12.05 23.59
N GLU A 239 0.62 12.97 23.96
CA GLU A 239 0.81 14.23 23.25
C GLU A 239 1.13 14.06 21.75
N ARG A 240 1.98 13.09 21.40
CA ARG A 240 2.37 12.83 20.00
C ARG A 240 1.17 12.37 19.17
N GLY A 241 0.34 11.48 19.73
CA GLY A 241 -0.89 11.03 19.06
C GLY A 241 -1.88 12.17 18.87
N GLN A 242 -2.03 13.05 19.88
CA GLN A 242 -2.88 14.23 19.81
C GLN A 242 -2.40 15.25 18.76
N GLN A 243 -1.09 15.45 18.62
CA GLN A 243 -0.54 16.30 17.56
C GLN A 243 -0.92 15.80 16.17
N LEU A 244 -0.76 14.49 15.91
CA LEU A 244 -1.13 13.88 14.64
C LEU A 244 -2.63 13.94 14.37
N LEU A 245 -3.45 13.74 15.41
CA LEU A 245 -4.89 13.88 15.32
C LEU A 245 -5.29 15.30 14.91
N ARG A 246 -4.71 16.33 15.54
CA ARG A 246 -4.98 17.73 15.19
C ARG A 246 -4.58 18.02 13.74
N SER A 247 -3.40 17.58 13.31
CA SER A 247 -2.97 17.75 11.92
C SER A 247 -3.91 17.06 10.94
N ALA A 248 -4.38 15.84 11.25
CA ALA A 248 -5.35 15.14 10.42
C ALA A 248 -6.69 15.90 10.32
N ILE A 249 -7.22 16.37 11.46
CA ILE A 249 -8.46 17.16 11.51
C ILE A 249 -8.31 18.43 10.68
N SER A 250 -7.24 19.20 10.85
CA SER A 250 -7.04 20.43 10.08
C SER A 250 -7.03 20.23 8.57
N VAL A 251 -6.50 19.10 8.09
CA VAL A 251 -6.46 18.79 6.65
C VAL A 251 -7.83 18.36 6.13
N ILE A 252 -8.60 17.62 6.93
CA ILE A 252 -9.96 17.23 6.61
C ILE A 252 -10.87 18.48 6.59
N ASP A 253 -10.80 19.32 7.63
CA ASP A 253 -11.57 20.56 7.73
C ASP A 253 -11.28 21.50 6.54
N LEU A 254 -10.00 21.64 6.16
CA LEU A 254 -9.61 22.44 4.99
C LEU A 254 -10.28 21.93 3.72
N TYR A 255 -10.29 20.61 3.52
CA TYR A 255 -10.93 20.00 2.36
C TYR A 255 -12.46 20.18 2.39
N GLU A 256 -13.10 20.02 3.54
CA GLU A 256 -14.53 20.23 3.72
C GLU A 256 -14.92 21.69 3.42
N GLN A 257 -14.17 22.66 3.95
CA GLN A 257 -14.41 24.08 3.67
C GLN A 257 -14.29 24.40 2.18
N VAL A 258 -13.29 23.83 1.51
CA VAL A 258 -13.08 24.05 0.09
C VAL A 258 -14.20 23.41 -0.72
N THR A 259 -14.63 22.20 -0.39
CA THR A 259 -15.67 21.48 -1.13
C THR A 259 -17.06 22.05 -0.91
N ALA A 260 -17.34 22.65 0.26
CA ALA A 260 -18.59 23.35 0.54
C ALA A 260 -18.88 24.52 -0.42
N ILE A 261 -17.83 25.07 -1.04
CA ILE A 261 -17.95 26.12 -2.05
C ILE A 261 -18.22 25.48 -3.42
N HIS A 262 -19.49 25.50 -3.83
CA HIS A 262 -19.95 25.08 -5.16
C HIS A 262 -20.23 26.32 -6.03
N TYR A 263 -19.24 26.73 -6.81
CA TYR A 263 -19.45 27.70 -7.88
C TYR A 263 -19.58 26.99 -9.22
N ASP A 264 -20.49 27.49 -10.06
CA ASP A 264 -20.41 27.22 -11.49
C ASP A 264 -19.24 28.06 -12.05
N TYR A 265 -18.14 27.39 -12.40
CA TYR A 265 -16.95 28.06 -12.91
C TYR A 265 -17.21 28.75 -14.25
N ALA A 266 -18.17 28.29 -15.05
CA ALA A 266 -18.52 28.97 -16.30
C ALA A 266 -19.15 30.34 -16.00
N ASP A 267 -20.07 30.40 -15.04
CA ASP A 267 -20.70 31.65 -14.62
C ASP A 267 -19.70 32.58 -13.94
N VAL A 268 -18.83 32.05 -13.07
CA VAL A 268 -17.80 32.85 -12.38
C VAL A 268 -16.80 33.44 -13.37
N ARG A 269 -16.30 32.65 -14.33
CA ARG A 269 -15.41 33.16 -15.38
C ARG A 269 -16.12 34.26 -16.19
N LYS A 270 -17.36 34.04 -16.62
CA LYS A 270 -18.13 35.02 -17.40
C LYS A 270 -18.39 36.33 -16.64
N ALA A 271 -18.62 36.25 -15.33
CA ALA A 271 -18.84 37.42 -14.48
C ALA A 271 -17.54 38.22 -14.26
N LEU A 272 -16.43 37.52 -14.00
CA LEU A 272 -15.15 38.15 -13.68
C LEU A 272 -14.34 38.61 -14.90
N ASP A 273 -14.60 38.04 -16.08
CA ASP A 273 -13.99 38.44 -17.36
C ASP A 273 -14.13 39.94 -17.62
N LYS A 274 -15.29 40.50 -17.26
CA LYS A 274 -15.60 41.94 -17.40
C LYS A 274 -14.84 42.84 -16.43
N THR A 275 -14.32 42.28 -15.34
CA THR A 275 -13.65 43.03 -14.26
C THR A 275 -12.13 42.99 -14.33
N GLY A 276 -11.55 42.16 -15.20
CA GLY A 276 -10.09 41.96 -15.28
C GLY A 276 -9.49 41.31 -14.03
N ALA A 277 -10.32 40.62 -13.22
CA ALA A 277 -9.93 39.99 -11.96
C ALA A 277 -9.53 38.51 -12.09
N LEU A 278 -9.42 38.01 -13.33
CA LEU A 278 -9.04 36.63 -13.68
C LEU A 278 -7.57 36.53 -14.06
#